data_AF-P0DUW5-F1
#
_entry.id   AF-P0DUW5-F1
#
_cell.length_a   1.000
_cell.length_b   1.000
_cell.length_c   1.000
_cell.angle_alpha   90.00
_cell.angle_beta   90.00
_cell.angle_gamma   90.00
#
_symmetry.space_group_name_H-M   'P 1'
#
loop_
_entity.id
_entity.type
_entity.pdbx_description
1 polymer ?
#
loop_
_entity_poly.entity_id
_entity_poly.type
_entity_poly.pdbx_seq_one_letter_code
_entity_poly.pdbx_strand_id
1 'polypeptide(L)'
;MKDITLPPPTSASCLTGAISVNTEAVLSPMQHTSALHVRDFASLCSQNLKANVLLNSDDHEVPIHQKNPAAIMQNIDSNIKQMATDWGMSIEEVEVIIGREKGIVEPSCGVTANAIMKLFLDKDGFSYCFENEQTLSLEQLQERLSCMPECKSFVLRVNDGALGHAYIVDIPKGENSCRPAFLYQSDLGEGVTRKLRFEDWMTHKALTPILLDDICNYFSCMSQNKTDLEQIATLFDIDGNVKMLRKENIQYQKHDNFSFQLFEYDTDNIEKNIEIIKSLCS
;
A
#
# COMPACT_ATOMS: atom_id res chain seq x y z
N MET A 1 -17.02 57.82 23.79
CA MET A 1 -15.78 57.87 24.58
C MET A 1 -16.03 57.23 25.94
N LYS A 2 -15.82 55.92 26.03
CA LYS A 2 -15.60 55.16 27.27
C LYS A 2 -14.68 54.02 26.86
N ASP A 3 -13.39 54.21 27.10
CA ASP A 3 -12.37 53.19 26.87
C ASP A 3 -12.56 52.06 27.87
N ILE A 4 -12.79 50.85 27.35
CA ILE A 4 -12.80 49.61 28.12
C ILE A 4 -11.49 48.91 27.78
N THR A 5 -10.48 49.12 28.62
CA THR A 5 -9.24 48.34 28.63
C THR A 5 -9.52 46.93 29.16
N LEU A 6 -9.37 45.93 28.30
CA LEU A 6 -9.35 44.51 28.67
C LEU A 6 -8.01 44.15 29.35
N PRO A 7 -8.02 43.33 30.41
CA PRO A 7 -6.80 42.84 31.05
C PRO A 7 -6.06 41.84 30.15
N PRO A 8 -4.73 41.66 30.33
CA PRO A 8 -3.95 40.74 29.52
C PRO A 8 -4.31 39.28 29.82
N PRO A 9 -4.13 38.35 28.87
CA PRO A 9 -4.41 36.94 29.10
C PRO A 9 -3.42 36.37 30.11
N THR A 10 -3.94 35.87 31.21
CA THR A 10 -3.23 35.06 32.20
C THR A 10 -2.75 33.77 31.55
N SER A 11 -1.46 33.48 31.74
CA SER A 11 -0.77 32.28 31.32
C SER A 11 -1.43 31.01 31.89
N ALA A 12 -2.07 30.24 31.00
CA ALA A 12 -2.51 28.89 31.30
C ALA A 12 -1.29 27.94 31.23
N SER A 13 -0.57 27.85 32.35
CA SER A 13 0.26 26.70 32.68
C SER A 13 -0.68 25.56 33.08
N CYS A 14 -1.05 24.70 32.13
CA CYS A 14 -1.72 23.44 32.40
C CYS A 14 -0.79 22.28 32.01
N LEU A 15 -0.11 21.78 33.04
CA LEU A 15 0.02 20.37 33.37
C LEU A 15 0.35 19.42 32.22
N THR A 16 1.62 19.06 32.18
CA THR A 16 2.17 17.79 31.74
C THR A 16 1.41 16.60 32.36
N GLY A 17 0.32 16.19 31.70
CA GLY A 17 -0.31 14.90 31.90
C GLY A 17 0.16 13.96 30.79
N ALA A 18 1.30 13.30 31.00
CA ALA A 18 1.66 12.14 30.19
C ALA A 18 0.63 11.04 30.49
N ILE A 19 -0.41 10.95 29.66
CA ILE A 19 -1.26 9.77 29.61
C ILE A 19 -0.41 8.69 28.95
N SER A 20 0.26 7.90 29.79
CA SER A 20 0.81 6.61 29.40
C SER A 20 -0.37 5.70 29.09
N VAL A 21 -0.90 5.79 27.87
CA VAL A 21 -1.81 4.78 27.35
C VAL A 21 -0.98 3.51 27.23
N ASN A 22 -1.40 2.44 27.89
CA ASN A 22 -0.80 1.11 27.74
C ASN A 22 -1.00 0.65 26.28
N THR A 23 -0.09 1.04 25.40
CA THR A 23 -0.08 0.69 23.97
C THR A 23 -0.01 -0.83 23.76
N GLU A 24 0.50 -1.58 24.73
CA GLU A 24 0.59 -3.04 24.68
C GLU A 24 -0.76 -3.76 24.88
N ALA A 25 -1.80 -3.10 25.39
CA ALA A 25 -3.07 -3.75 25.73
C ALA A 25 -4.20 -3.57 24.69
N VAL A 26 -4.02 -2.69 23.69
CA VAL A 26 -5.10 -2.30 22.75
C VAL A 26 -4.95 -2.95 21.36
N LEU A 27 -3.85 -3.68 21.12
CA LEU A 27 -3.58 -4.35 19.85
C LEU A 27 -3.39 -5.84 20.08
N SER A 28 -4.39 -6.49 20.69
CA SER A 28 -4.39 -7.96 20.69
C SER A 28 -4.47 -8.43 19.23
N PRO A 29 -3.64 -9.39 18.77
CA PRO A 29 -3.67 -9.91 17.40
C PRO A 29 -4.96 -10.66 17.02
N MET A 30 -6.05 -10.48 17.76
CA MET A 30 -7.34 -11.11 17.50
C MET A 30 -7.93 -10.58 16.18
N GLN A 31 -7.58 -11.30 15.12
CA GLN A 31 -8.26 -11.44 13.83
C GLN A 31 -8.33 -10.16 12.98
N HIS A 32 -7.19 -9.59 12.63
CA HIS A 32 -7.12 -8.75 11.42
C HIS A 32 -7.06 -9.67 10.19
N THR A 33 -8.23 -10.19 9.83
CA THR A 33 -8.39 -11.20 8.78
C THR A 33 -7.88 -10.70 7.43
N SER A 34 -8.11 -9.43 7.08
CA SER A 34 -7.61 -8.81 5.85
C SER A 34 -6.08 -8.87 5.72
N ALA A 35 -5.33 -8.48 6.75
CA ALA A 35 -3.87 -8.52 6.73
C ALA A 35 -3.32 -9.95 6.58
N LEU A 36 -3.96 -10.93 7.23
CA LEU A 36 -3.61 -12.35 7.11
C LEU A 36 -3.89 -12.87 5.70
N HIS A 37 -5.04 -12.49 5.13
CA HIS A 37 -5.41 -12.77 3.75
C HIS A 37 -4.35 -12.25 2.76
N VAL A 38 -3.96 -10.97 2.86
CA VAL A 38 -2.92 -10.39 1.99
C VAL A 38 -1.57 -11.12 2.16
N ARG A 39 -1.20 -11.51 3.38
CA ARG A 39 0.03 -12.27 3.64
C ARG A 39 -0.01 -13.67 3.02
N ASP A 40 -1.14 -14.37 3.13
CA ASP A 40 -1.34 -15.69 2.52
C ASP A 40 -1.22 -15.60 1.00
N PHE A 41 -1.79 -14.54 0.39
CA PHE A 41 -1.63 -14.28 -1.03
C PHE A 41 -0.16 -13.97 -1.42
N ALA A 42 0.54 -13.13 -0.64
CA ALA A 42 1.94 -12.84 -0.88
C ALA A 42 2.82 -14.11 -0.86
N SER A 43 2.60 -15.00 0.11
CA SER A 43 3.28 -16.29 0.22
C SER A 43 2.92 -17.25 -0.92
N LEU A 44 1.67 -17.26 -1.37
CA LEU A 44 1.27 -18.05 -2.54
C LEU A 44 1.97 -17.54 -3.81
N CYS A 45 2.01 -16.23 -4.02
CA CYS A 45 2.64 -15.60 -5.19
C CYS A 45 4.17 -15.74 -5.25
N SER A 46 4.84 -15.96 -4.11
CA SER A 46 6.28 -16.20 -4.07
C SER A 46 6.66 -17.64 -4.45
N GLN A 47 5.70 -18.57 -4.41
CA GLN A 47 5.94 -20.01 -4.60
C GLN A 47 5.19 -20.62 -5.79
N ASN A 48 4.14 -19.97 -6.27
CA ASN A 48 3.27 -20.49 -7.33
C ASN A 48 3.25 -19.55 -8.54
N LEU A 49 3.71 -20.04 -9.69
CA LEU A 49 3.76 -19.25 -10.93
C LEU A 49 2.38 -18.74 -11.38
N LYS A 50 1.30 -19.54 -11.23
CA LYS A 50 -0.05 -19.11 -11.58
C LYS A 50 -0.50 -17.92 -10.71
N ALA A 51 -0.21 -17.96 -9.41
CA ALA A 51 -0.52 -16.84 -8.52
C ALA A 51 0.39 -15.63 -8.79
N ASN A 52 1.67 -15.86 -9.10
CA ASN A 52 2.60 -14.79 -9.43
C ASN A 52 2.19 -14.01 -10.69
N VAL A 53 1.66 -14.67 -11.72
CA VAL A 53 1.14 -13.96 -12.91
C VAL A 53 -0.16 -13.20 -12.63
N LEU A 54 -0.96 -13.60 -11.64
CA LEU A 54 -2.13 -12.83 -11.21
C LEU A 54 -1.70 -11.54 -10.49
N LEU A 55 -0.70 -11.63 -9.61
CA LEU A 55 -0.10 -10.46 -8.95
C LEU A 55 0.50 -9.47 -9.95
N ASN A 56 1.15 -9.98 -11.00
CA ASN A 56 1.80 -9.16 -12.03
C ASN A 56 0.92 -8.87 -13.26
N SER A 57 -0.40 -9.12 -13.18
CA SER A 57 -1.29 -8.91 -14.31
C SER A 57 -1.64 -7.43 -14.48
N ASP A 58 -1.44 -6.92 -15.69
CA ASP A 58 -1.74 -5.54 -16.12
C ASP A 58 -3.13 -5.39 -16.80
N ASP A 59 -3.87 -6.48 -16.95
CA ASP A 59 -5.25 -6.46 -17.46
C ASP A 59 -6.21 -5.92 -16.37
N HIS A 60 -6.24 -4.61 -16.20
CA HIS A 60 -6.98 -3.95 -15.11
C HIS A 60 -8.50 -4.05 -15.25
N GLU A 61 -9.01 -4.32 -16.46
CA GLU A 61 -10.44 -4.43 -16.74
C GLU A 61 -11.06 -5.75 -16.24
N VAL A 62 -10.25 -6.81 -16.11
CA VAL A 62 -10.72 -8.10 -15.61
C VAL A 62 -10.56 -8.19 -14.08
N PRO A 63 -11.65 -8.48 -13.33
CA PRO A 63 -11.58 -8.73 -11.90
C PRO A 63 -10.61 -9.87 -11.56
N ILE A 64 -9.85 -9.75 -10.48
CA ILE A 64 -8.77 -10.68 -10.12
C ILE A 64 -9.26 -12.13 -9.96
N HIS A 65 -10.48 -12.33 -9.46
CA HIS A 65 -11.11 -13.64 -9.30
C HIS A 65 -11.63 -14.24 -10.61
N GLN A 66 -11.69 -13.44 -11.69
CA GLN A 66 -12.12 -13.88 -13.03
C GLN A 66 -10.95 -14.04 -14.01
N LYS A 67 -9.74 -13.63 -13.61
CA LYS A 67 -8.53 -13.81 -14.42
C LYS A 67 -8.23 -15.30 -14.64
N ASN A 68 -7.67 -15.62 -15.80
CA ASN A 68 -7.23 -16.97 -16.13
C ASN A 68 -5.69 -17.03 -16.16
N PRO A 69 -5.03 -17.60 -15.12
CA PRO A 69 -3.57 -17.68 -15.07
C PRO A 69 -2.95 -18.38 -16.27
N ALA A 70 -3.57 -19.44 -16.79
CA ALA A 70 -3.04 -20.19 -17.93
C ALA A 70 -3.07 -19.36 -19.21
N ALA A 71 -4.14 -18.60 -19.44
CA ALA A 71 -4.23 -17.69 -20.58
C ALA A 71 -3.21 -16.54 -20.47
N ILE A 72 -3.02 -15.98 -19.27
CA ILE A 72 -2.02 -14.94 -19.02
C ILE A 72 -0.60 -15.47 -19.31
N MET A 73 -0.27 -16.67 -18.84
CA MET A 73 1.02 -17.32 -19.13
C MET A 73 1.23 -17.58 -20.63
N GLN A 74 0.19 -18.01 -21.36
CA GLN A 74 0.28 -18.22 -22.81
C GLN A 74 0.47 -16.90 -23.58
N ASN A 75 -0.20 -15.82 -23.16
CA ASN A 75 -0.05 -14.50 -23.77
C ASN A 75 1.37 -13.98 -23.58
N ILE A 76 1.92 -14.16 -22.38
CA ILE A 76 3.32 -13.90 -22.06
C ILE A 76 4.27 -14.66 -23.00
N ASP A 77 4.09 -15.98 -23.14
CA ASP A 77 4.98 -16.80 -23.97
C ASP A 77 4.92 -16.38 -25.43
N SER A 78 3.74 -15.98 -25.89
CA SER A 78 3.51 -15.46 -27.23
C SER A 78 4.19 -14.10 -27.44
N ASN A 79 4.10 -13.21 -26.46
CA ASN A 79 4.75 -11.90 -26.49
C ASN A 79 6.28 -12.03 -26.53
N ILE A 80 6.86 -12.93 -25.74
CA ILE A 80 8.32 -13.19 -25.75
C ILE A 80 8.77 -13.72 -27.12
N LYS A 81 8.02 -14.66 -27.71
CA LYS A 81 8.31 -15.18 -29.06
C LYS A 81 8.23 -14.09 -30.13
N GLN A 82 7.24 -13.20 -30.00
CA GLN A 82 7.10 -12.07 -30.92
C GLN A 82 8.27 -11.09 -30.76
N MET A 83 8.64 -10.70 -29.53
CA MET A 83 9.80 -9.84 -29.26
C MET A 83 11.10 -10.44 -29.79
N ALA A 84 11.32 -11.75 -29.59
CA ALA A 84 12.50 -12.43 -30.11
C ALA A 84 12.58 -12.33 -31.64
N THR A 85 11.44 -12.48 -32.31
CA THR A 85 11.34 -12.31 -33.77
C THR A 85 11.60 -10.86 -34.18
N ASP A 86 10.97 -9.90 -33.51
CA ASP A 86 11.06 -8.47 -33.85
C ASP A 86 12.45 -7.89 -33.59
N TRP A 87 13.13 -8.35 -32.53
CA TRP A 87 14.46 -7.88 -32.14
C TRP A 87 15.59 -8.65 -32.86
N GLY A 88 15.26 -9.74 -33.55
CA GLY A 88 16.25 -10.61 -34.20
C GLY A 88 17.15 -11.33 -33.19
N MET A 89 16.60 -11.67 -32.02
CA MET A 89 17.31 -12.25 -30.88
C MET A 89 16.71 -13.62 -30.54
N SER A 90 17.44 -14.42 -29.76
CA SER A 90 16.90 -15.64 -29.16
C SER A 90 15.87 -15.31 -28.06
N ILE A 91 14.99 -16.27 -27.77
CA ILE A 91 14.02 -16.14 -26.67
C ILE A 91 14.74 -15.92 -25.34
N GLU A 92 15.85 -16.63 -25.13
CA GLU A 92 16.66 -16.54 -23.92
C GLU A 92 17.25 -15.13 -23.73
N GLU A 93 17.73 -14.50 -24.80
CA GLU A 93 18.26 -13.13 -24.70
C GLU A 93 17.15 -12.11 -24.41
N VAL A 94 15.95 -12.30 -24.97
CA VAL A 94 14.79 -11.46 -24.63
C VAL A 94 14.40 -11.65 -23.17
N GLU A 95 14.28 -12.89 -22.70
CA GLU A 95 13.97 -13.24 -21.30
C GLU A 95 14.94 -12.55 -20.34
N VAL A 96 16.25 -12.56 -20.64
CA VAL A 96 17.27 -11.85 -19.84
C VAL A 96 17.05 -10.34 -19.84
N ILE A 97 16.78 -9.73 -20.99
CA ILE A 97 16.60 -8.27 -21.12
C ILE A 97 15.35 -7.79 -20.36
N ILE A 98 14.23 -8.52 -20.48
CA ILE A 98 12.97 -8.14 -19.83
C ILE A 98 12.93 -8.58 -18.35
N GLY A 99 13.97 -9.26 -17.87
CA GLY A 99 14.07 -9.72 -16.48
C GLY A 99 13.15 -10.90 -16.15
N ARG A 100 12.83 -11.73 -17.13
CA ARG A 100 11.93 -12.89 -17.00
C ARG A 100 12.67 -14.20 -17.28
N GLU A 101 13.70 -14.50 -16.49
CA GLU A 101 14.13 -15.89 -16.38
C GLU A 101 12.93 -16.70 -15.86
N LYS A 102 12.56 -17.80 -16.54
CA LYS A 102 11.39 -18.64 -16.23
C LYS A 102 11.24 -18.88 -14.72
N GLY A 103 10.39 -18.08 -14.09
CA GLY A 103 10.41 -17.97 -12.64
C GLY A 103 9.44 -16.93 -12.10
N ILE A 104 9.51 -16.75 -10.79
CA ILE A 104 8.71 -15.82 -10.00
C ILE A 104 9.23 -14.40 -10.26
N VAL A 105 8.36 -13.51 -10.72
CA VAL A 105 8.67 -12.10 -10.94
C VAL A 105 8.28 -11.31 -9.70
N GLU A 106 9.23 -10.56 -9.15
CA GLU A 106 8.98 -9.64 -8.04
C GLU A 106 8.33 -8.36 -8.59
N PRO A 107 7.11 -8.02 -8.16
CA PRO A 107 6.40 -6.85 -8.67
C PRO A 107 7.05 -5.55 -8.19
N SER A 108 6.85 -4.48 -8.95
CA SER A 108 7.09 -3.13 -8.46
C SER A 108 6.00 -2.69 -7.46
N CYS A 109 6.26 -1.59 -6.77
CA CYS A 109 5.37 -1.00 -5.77
C CYS A 109 3.96 -0.71 -6.34
N GLY A 110 3.89 -0.12 -7.54
CA GLY A 110 2.62 0.20 -8.21
C GLY A 110 1.82 -1.04 -8.63
N VAL A 111 2.50 -2.08 -9.12
CA VAL A 111 1.87 -3.37 -9.47
C VAL A 111 1.29 -4.03 -8.22
N THR A 112 2.05 -4.04 -7.13
CA THR A 112 1.62 -4.60 -5.84
C THR A 112 0.42 -3.84 -5.29
N ALA A 113 0.47 -2.51 -5.29
CA ALA A 113 -0.62 -1.67 -4.82
C ALA A 113 -1.91 -1.93 -5.63
N ASN A 114 -1.82 -1.98 -6.96
CA ASN A 114 -2.97 -2.26 -7.82
C ASN A 114 -3.54 -3.66 -7.56
N ALA A 115 -2.70 -4.69 -7.47
CA ALA A 115 -3.15 -6.06 -7.20
C ALA A 115 -3.84 -6.19 -5.84
N ILE A 116 -3.32 -5.53 -4.80
CA ILE A 116 -3.94 -5.53 -3.47
C ILE A 116 -5.29 -4.81 -3.51
N MET A 117 -5.39 -3.65 -4.15
CA MET A 117 -6.69 -2.97 -4.31
C MET A 117 -7.72 -3.89 -4.98
N LYS A 118 -7.31 -4.65 -6.00
CA LYS A 118 -8.15 -5.66 -6.64
C LYS A 118 -8.58 -6.76 -5.68
N LEU A 119 -7.69 -7.27 -4.82
CA LEU A 119 -8.07 -8.25 -3.78
C LEU A 119 -9.19 -7.73 -2.87
N PHE A 120 -9.09 -6.48 -2.44
CA PHE A 120 -10.08 -5.87 -1.54
C PHE A 120 -11.41 -5.58 -2.26
N LEU A 121 -11.37 -5.07 -3.49
CA LEU A 121 -12.51 -4.39 -4.10
C LEU A 121 -13.17 -5.14 -5.27
N ASP A 122 -12.42 -5.97 -6.00
CA ASP A 122 -12.94 -6.65 -7.17
C ASP A 122 -14.11 -7.56 -6.78
N LYS A 123 -15.17 -7.50 -7.60
CA LYS A 123 -16.39 -8.29 -7.46
C LYS A 123 -17.10 -8.34 -8.81
N ASP A 124 -18.17 -9.11 -8.91
CA ASP A 124 -18.90 -9.18 -10.18
C ASP A 124 -19.49 -7.80 -10.52
N GLY A 125 -19.07 -7.25 -11.67
CA GLY A 125 -19.45 -5.92 -12.14
C GLY A 125 -18.57 -4.77 -11.67
N PHE A 126 -17.50 -5.02 -10.90
CA PHE A 126 -16.51 -3.98 -10.54
C PHE A 126 -15.09 -4.55 -10.58
N SER A 127 -14.22 -3.87 -11.31
CA SER A 127 -12.80 -4.19 -11.45
C SER A 127 -12.00 -2.93 -11.17
N TYR A 128 -11.19 -2.93 -10.12
CA TYR A 128 -10.38 -1.78 -9.79
C TYR A 128 -9.33 -1.53 -10.89
N CYS A 129 -9.27 -0.28 -11.35
CA CYS A 129 -8.30 0.23 -12.32
C CYS A 129 -7.87 1.64 -11.91
N PHE A 130 -6.59 1.83 -11.60
CA PHE A 130 -6.07 3.08 -11.04
C PHE A 130 -6.46 4.33 -11.85
N GLU A 131 -6.43 4.22 -13.18
CA GLU A 131 -6.69 5.32 -14.13
C GLU A 131 -8.15 5.77 -14.14
N ASN A 132 -9.08 4.89 -13.76
CA ASN A 132 -10.52 5.15 -13.78
C ASN A 132 -11.02 5.78 -12.47
N GLU A 133 -10.20 5.78 -11.42
CA GLU A 133 -10.64 6.11 -10.06
C GLU A 133 -10.27 7.53 -9.64
N GLN A 134 -11.20 8.19 -8.95
CA GLN A 134 -11.00 9.56 -8.49
C GLN A 134 -9.93 9.64 -7.39
N THR A 135 -8.96 10.53 -7.61
CA THR A 135 -7.96 10.90 -6.61
C THR A 135 -8.47 12.03 -5.71
N LEU A 136 -8.28 11.88 -4.40
CA LEU A 136 -8.56 12.90 -3.38
C LEU A 136 -7.34 13.80 -3.17
N SER A 137 -7.57 15.08 -2.84
CA SER A 137 -6.54 15.94 -2.25
C SER A 137 -6.22 15.50 -0.81
N LEU A 138 -5.09 15.97 -0.26
CA LEU A 138 -4.75 15.72 1.15
C LEU A 138 -5.82 16.24 2.11
N GLU A 139 -6.36 17.44 1.87
CA GLU A 139 -7.44 18.03 2.68
C GLU A 139 -8.69 17.16 2.66
N GLN A 140 -9.11 16.69 1.47
CA GLN A 140 -10.25 15.79 1.31
C GLN A 140 -10.03 14.44 2.00
N LEU A 141 -8.81 13.89 1.91
CA LEU A 141 -8.46 12.65 2.61
C LEU A 141 -8.58 12.83 4.13
N GLN A 142 -7.98 13.89 4.68
CA GLN A 142 -8.02 14.18 6.12
C GLN A 142 -9.44 14.38 6.64
N GLU A 143 -10.28 15.10 5.90
CA GLU A 143 -11.71 15.25 6.22
C GLU A 143 -12.39 13.88 6.29
N ARG A 144 -12.18 13.01 5.30
CA ARG A 144 -12.79 11.67 5.29
C ARG A 144 -12.26 10.77 6.40
N LEU A 145 -10.96 10.78 6.66
CA LEU A 145 -10.35 9.97 7.72
C LEU A 145 -10.85 10.40 9.11
N SER A 146 -11.05 11.71 9.35
CA SER A 146 -11.59 12.21 10.63
C SER A 146 -13.05 11.83 10.91
N CYS A 147 -13.81 11.46 9.87
CA CYS A 147 -15.24 11.15 9.96
C CYS A 147 -15.56 9.68 9.65
N MET A 148 -14.58 8.78 9.71
CA MET A 148 -14.80 7.38 9.36
C MET A 148 -15.74 6.67 10.35
N PRO A 149 -16.74 5.91 9.85
CA PRO A 149 -17.55 5.05 10.70
C PRO A 149 -16.72 3.92 11.31
N GLU A 150 -16.86 3.71 12.62
CA GLU A 150 -16.14 2.65 13.36
C GLU A 150 -16.53 1.24 12.91
N CYS A 151 -17.72 1.07 12.34
CA CYS A 151 -18.27 -0.23 11.92
C CYS A 151 -17.91 -0.64 10.49
N LYS A 152 -17.19 0.20 9.75
CA LYS A 152 -16.83 -0.03 8.33
C LYS A 152 -15.32 -0.11 8.17
N SER A 153 -14.82 -0.88 7.21
CA SER A 153 -13.39 -0.95 6.89
C SER A 153 -13.07 -0.16 5.62
N PHE A 154 -11.86 0.38 5.52
CA PHE A 154 -11.41 1.17 4.38
C PHE A 154 -10.02 0.75 3.90
N VAL A 155 -9.80 0.84 2.60
CA VAL A 155 -8.49 0.64 1.97
C VAL A 155 -8.11 1.89 1.22
N LEU A 156 -6.89 2.38 1.46
CA LEU A 156 -6.34 3.57 0.84
C LEU A 156 -5.16 3.17 -0.03
N ARG A 157 -5.22 3.50 -1.31
CA ARG A 157 -4.07 3.47 -2.20
C ARG A 157 -3.40 4.83 -2.24
N VAL A 158 -2.09 4.85 -2.08
CA VAL A 158 -1.26 6.06 -2.13
C VAL A 158 -0.25 5.94 -3.25
N ASN A 159 -0.19 6.94 -4.13
CA ASN A 159 1.05 7.28 -4.84
C ASN A 159 1.69 8.47 -4.13
N ASP A 160 2.95 8.32 -3.75
CA ASP A 160 3.78 9.34 -3.10
C ASP A 160 4.81 9.85 -4.11
N GLY A 161 4.58 11.04 -4.65
CA GLY A 161 5.43 11.63 -5.66
C GLY A 161 6.83 11.99 -5.15
N ALA A 162 6.97 12.30 -3.86
CA ALA A 162 8.24 12.68 -3.26
C ALA A 162 9.16 11.47 -3.06
N LEU A 163 8.60 10.33 -2.63
CA LEU A 163 9.33 9.06 -2.57
C LEU A 163 9.46 8.38 -3.93
N GLY A 164 8.58 8.70 -4.88
CA GLY A 164 8.44 7.94 -6.13
C GLY A 164 7.90 6.55 -5.88
N HIS A 165 6.96 6.41 -4.93
CA HIS A 165 6.56 5.14 -4.34
C HIS A 165 5.05 4.94 -4.32
N ALA A 166 4.59 3.69 -4.29
CA ALA A 166 3.17 3.34 -4.19
C ALA A 166 2.95 2.26 -3.13
N TYR A 167 1.91 2.43 -2.30
CA TYR A 167 1.61 1.52 -1.20
C TYR A 167 0.14 1.58 -0.82
N ILE A 168 -0.28 0.58 -0.05
CA ILE A 168 -1.64 0.45 0.48
C ILE A 168 -1.63 0.67 1.98
N VAL A 169 -2.69 1.31 2.47
CA VAL A 169 -3.00 1.43 3.89
C VAL A 169 -4.37 0.77 4.11
N ASP A 170 -4.38 -0.38 4.76
CA ASP A 170 -5.60 -1.03 5.24
C ASP A 170 -5.99 -0.43 6.59
N ILE A 171 -7.25 0.01 6.69
CA ILE A 171 -7.85 0.66 7.84
C ILE A 171 -9.09 -0.16 8.23
N PRO A 172 -8.91 -1.28 8.96
CA PRO A 172 -10.03 -2.12 9.38
C PRO A 172 -10.99 -1.34 10.29
N LYS A 173 -12.24 -1.82 10.38
CA LYS A 173 -13.22 -1.35 11.37
C LYS A 173 -12.63 -1.40 12.80
N GLY A 174 -12.92 -0.38 13.61
CA GLY A 174 -12.35 -0.20 14.94
C GLY A 174 -12.71 1.15 15.55
N GLU A 175 -12.42 1.31 16.83
CA GLU A 175 -12.68 2.56 17.58
C GLU A 175 -11.84 3.72 17.02
N ASN A 176 -12.46 4.89 16.85
CA ASN A 176 -11.80 6.03 16.20
C ASN A 176 -10.60 6.59 16.98
N SER A 177 -10.57 6.44 18.31
CA SER A 177 -9.52 6.97 19.18
C SER A 177 -8.17 6.26 19.06
N CYS A 178 -8.16 5.03 18.55
CA CYS A 178 -6.97 4.18 18.48
C CYS A 178 -6.97 3.30 17.23
N ARG A 179 -7.65 3.77 16.17
CA ARG A 179 -7.90 2.96 14.98
C ARG A 179 -6.58 2.54 14.32
N PRO A 180 -6.27 1.23 14.28
CA PRO A 180 -5.03 0.76 13.67
C PRO A 180 -5.12 0.86 12.15
N ALA A 181 -3.97 1.04 11.53
CA ALA A 181 -3.76 0.92 10.10
C ALA A 181 -2.60 -0.04 9.81
N PHE A 182 -2.62 -0.67 8.65
CA PHE A 182 -1.60 -1.62 8.20
C PHE A 182 -1.10 -1.21 6.83
N LEU A 183 0.22 -1.08 6.69
CA LEU A 183 0.83 -0.67 5.43
C LEU A 183 1.24 -1.92 4.64
N TYR A 184 0.89 -1.99 3.35
CA TYR A 184 1.31 -3.06 2.44
C TYR A 184 2.07 -2.47 1.25
N GLN A 185 3.22 -3.08 0.94
CA GLN A 185 4.10 -2.61 -0.12
C GLN A 185 5.04 -3.69 -0.64
N SER A 186 5.61 -3.40 -1.81
CA SER A 186 6.90 -3.90 -2.30
C SER A 186 7.68 -2.70 -2.81
N ASP A 187 8.98 -2.83 -3.07
CA ASP A 187 9.77 -1.75 -3.62
C ASP A 187 10.90 -2.28 -4.51
N LEU A 188 11.08 -1.65 -5.68
CA LEU A 188 12.22 -1.94 -6.55
C LEU A 188 13.54 -1.48 -5.93
N GLY A 189 13.49 -0.44 -5.09
CA GLY A 189 14.65 0.06 -4.36
C GLY A 189 15.54 0.99 -5.17
N GLU A 190 14.97 1.77 -6.09
CA GLU A 190 15.70 2.80 -6.85
C GLU A 190 15.56 4.21 -6.22
N GLY A 191 14.59 4.39 -5.33
CA GLY A 191 14.27 5.67 -4.69
C GLY A 191 14.93 5.87 -3.32
N VAL A 192 14.19 6.49 -2.42
CA VAL A 192 14.61 6.77 -1.04
C VAL A 192 14.75 5.49 -0.23
N THR A 193 13.77 4.60 -0.39
CA THR A 193 13.66 3.29 0.24
C THR A 193 14.50 2.24 -0.51
N ARG A 194 14.91 1.20 0.21
CA ARG A 194 15.67 0.07 -0.35
C ARG A 194 14.75 -0.94 -1.03
N LYS A 195 15.35 -1.83 -1.83
CA LYS A 195 14.62 -2.94 -2.47
C LYS A 195 13.95 -3.81 -1.41
N LEU A 196 12.71 -4.18 -1.66
CA LEU A 196 11.86 -4.89 -0.72
C LEU A 196 10.89 -5.81 -1.47
N ARG A 197 11.00 -7.13 -1.23
CA ARG A 197 10.06 -8.10 -1.80
C ARG A 197 8.73 -8.01 -1.07
N PHE A 198 7.64 -8.23 -1.80
CA PHE A 198 6.28 -8.17 -1.24
C PHE A 198 6.10 -9.18 -0.08
N GLU A 199 6.55 -10.42 -0.29
CA GLU A 199 6.49 -11.48 0.73
C GLU A 199 7.28 -11.12 2.00
N ASP A 200 8.47 -10.53 1.84
CA ASP A 200 9.33 -10.18 2.99
C ASP A 200 8.64 -9.12 3.84
N TRP A 201 8.06 -8.09 3.22
CA TRP A 201 7.29 -7.07 3.92
C TRP A 201 6.10 -7.66 4.67
N MET A 202 5.30 -8.47 3.97
CA MET A 202 4.10 -9.09 4.55
C MET A 202 4.41 -10.03 5.71
N THR A 203 5.58 -10.66 5.69
CA THR A 203 6.01 -11.60 6.73
C THR A 203 6.58 -10.88 7.96
N HIS A 204 7.34 -9.79 7.77
CA HIS A 204 8.12 -9.20 8.86
C HIS A 204 7.49 -7.95 9.48
N LYS A 205 6.78 -7.12 8.69
CA LYS A 205 6.37 -5.79 9.14
C LYS A 205 4.91 -5.41 8.89
N ALA A 206 4.26 -5.96 7.86
CA ALA A 206 2.91 -5.55 7.48
C ALA A 206 1.83 -5.78 8.56
N LEU A 207 2.05 -6.72 9.48
CA LEU A 207 1.12 -7.01 10.58
C LEU A 207 1.38 -6.15 11.82
N THR A 208 2.41 -5.30 11.79
CA THR A 208 2.67 -4.32 12.85
C THR A 208 1.74 -3.12 12.63
N PRO A 209 0.81 -2.85 13.55
CA PRO A 209 -0.13 -1.74 13.42
C PRO A 209 0.58 -0.39 13.49
N ILE A 210 0.08 0.55 12.70
CA ILE A 210 0.47 1.96 12.68
C ILE A 210 -0.74 2.75 13.15
N LEU A 211 -0.54 3.80 13.94
CA LEU A 211 -1.65 4.70 14.28
C LEU A 211 -2.04 5.51 13.04
N LEU A 212 -3.34 5.63 12.78
CA LEU A 212 -3.83 6.41 11.63
C LEU A 212 -3.35 7.87 11.67
N ASP A 213 -3.15 8.44 12.85
CA ASP A 213 -2.61 9.79 13.02
C ASP A 213 -1.14 9.88 12.58
N ASP A 214 -0.33 8.84 12.79
CA ASP A 214 1.09 8.85 12.40
C ASP A 214 1.25 8.90 10.88
N ILE A 215 0.38 8.20 10.14
CA ILE A 215 0.39 8.24 8.68
C ILE A 215 -0.18 9.56 8.12
N CYS A 216 -1.20 10.13 8.77
CA CYS A 216 -1.71 11.47 8.43
C CYS A 216 -0.65 12.57 8.68
N ASN A 217 0.10 12.45 9.77
CA ASN A 217 1.22 13.34 10.09
C ASN A 217 2.31 13.23 9.02
N TYR A 218 2.65 12.00 8.60
CA TYR A 218 3.60 11.78 7.51
C TYR A 218 3.20 12.51 6.21
N PHE A 219 1.95 12.34 5.76
CA PHE A 219 1.46 13.04 4.56
C PHE A 219 1.54 14.55 4.69
N SER A 220 1.19 15.09 5.87
CA SER A 220 1.24 16.53 6.15
C SER A 220 2.66 17.08 6.20
N CYS A 221 3.61 16.32 6.75
CA CYS A 221 5.02 16.69 6.77
C CYS A 221 5.59 16.73 5.36
N MET A 222 5.38 15.66 4.58
CA MET A 222 5.87 15.57 3.20
C MET A 222 5.25 16.64 2.31
N SER A 223 3.94 16.90 2.40
CA SER A 223 3.26 17.95 1.62
C SER A 223 3.67 19.38 1.99
N GLN A 224 4.28 19.58 3.15
CA GLN A 224 4.90 20.84 3.55
C GLN A 224 6.40 20.91 3.19
N ASN A 225 6.88 19.97 2.38
CA ASN A 225 8.28 19.83 2.00
C ASN A 225 9.21 19.63 3.21
N LYS A 226 8.69 19.04 4.30
CA LYS A 226 9.45 18.67 5.50
C LYS A 226 9.70 17.18 5.49
N THR A 227 10.95 16.78 5.72
CA THR A 227 11.34 15.37 5.79
C THR A 227 11.68 15.00 7.22
N ASP A 228 11.02 13.97 7.72
CA ASP A 228 11.38 13.24 8.93
C ASP A 228 11.83 11.84 8.51
N LEU A 229 13.14 11.57 8.58
CA LEU A 229 13.70 10.30 8.12
C LEU A 229 13.39 9.16 9.08
N GLU A 230 13.29 9.45 10.38
CA GLU A 230 12.88 8.52 11.41
C GLU A 230 11.44 8.05 11.16
N GLN A 231 10.53 8.96 10.81
CA GLN A 231 9.16 8.61 10.43
C GLN A 231 9.12 7.78 9.14
N ILE A 232 9.89 8.16 8.11
CA ILE A 232 9.98 7.38 6.85
C ILE A 232 10.50 5.97 7.14
N ALA A 233 11.56 5.82 7.94
CA ALA A 233 12.09 4.49 8.25
C ALA A 233 11.08 3.66 9.04
N THR A 234 10.40 4.28 10.02
CA THR A 234 9.37 3.64 10.82
C THR A 234 8.23 3.12 9.95
N LEU A 235 7.80 3.87 8.95
CA LEU A 235 6.69 3.48 8.07
C LEU A 235 7.11 2.53 6.94
N PHE A 236 8.27 2.73 6.32
CA PHE A 236 8.60 2.12 5.03
C PHE A 236 9.81 1.19 5.01
N ASP A 237 10.73 1.29 5.98
CA ASP A 237 11.87 0.37 6.04
C ASP A 237 11.49 -0.90 6.82
N ILE A 238 11.78 -2.09 6.28
CA ILE A 238 11.41 -3.37 6.93
C ILE A 238 11.95 -3.51 8.36
N ASP A 239 13.10 -2.91 8.67
CA ASP A 239 13.74 -2.95 9.98
C ASP A 239 13.58 -1.64 10.78
N GLY A 240 12.90 -0.63 10.23
CA GLY A 240 12.86 0.70 10.83
C GLY A 240 14.20 1.45 10.79
N ASN A 241 15.12 1.06 9.91
CA ASN A 241 16.50 1.53 9.93
C ASN A 241 16.72 2.74 9.01
N VAL A 242 16.82 3.93 9.61
CA VAL A 242 17.10 5.20 8.91
C VAL A 242 18.35 5.15 8.02
N LYS A 243 19.37 4.36 8.39
CA LYS A 243 20.61 4.26 7.61
C LYS A 243 20.45 3.57 6.25
N MET A 244 19.33 2.87 6.06
CA MET A 244 19.01 2.23 4.78
C MET A 244 18.31 3.18 3.80
N LEU A 245 17.97 4.39 4.24
CA LEU A 245 17.33 5.41 3.42
C LEU A 245 18.38 6.26 2.68
N ARG A 246 18.10 6.56 1.41
CA ARG A 246 18.88 7.49 0.58
C ARG A 246 18.15 8.82 0.48
N LYS A 247 18.37 9.70 1.46
CA LYS A 247 17.71 11.02 1.55
C LYS A 247 17.85 11.85 0.27
N GLU A 248 19.00 11.75 -0.39
CA GLU A 248 19.31 12.43 -1.64
C GLU A 248 18.36 12.08 -2.80
N ASN A 249 17.66 10.94 -2.71
CA ASN A 249 16.70 10.49 -3.71
C ASN A 249 15.28 11.05 -3.49
N ILE A 250 15.05 11.84 -2.44
CA ILE A 250 13.75 12.49 -2.22
C ILE A 250 13.51 13.53 -3.33
N GLN A 251 12.39 13.40 -4.04
CA GLN A 251 11.97 14.31 -5.08
C GLN A 251 11.23 15.51 -4.47
N TYR A 252 11.97 16.43 -3.85
CA TYR A 252 11.41 17.63 -3.19
C TYR A 252 10.54 18.50 -4.11
N GLN A 253 10.74 18.46 -5.42
CA GLN A 253 9.88 19.13 -6.41
C GLN A 253 8.49 18.49 -6.59
N LYS A 254 8.24 17.31 -6.01
CA LYS A 254 6.97 16.56 -6.04
C LYS A 254 6.38 16.35 -4.64
N HIS A 255 6.77 17.20 -3.69
CA HIS A 255 6.40 17.08 -2.27
C HIS A 255 4.88 17.09 -2.02
N ASP A 256 4.12 17.80 -2.84
CA ASP A 256 2.66 17.91 -2.81
C ASP A 256 1.95 16.96 -3.78
N ASN A 257 2.71 16.21 -4.59
CA ASN A 257 2.17 15.31 -5.61
C ASN A 257 1.82 13.93 -5.03
N PHE A 258 0.77 13.91 -4.22
CA PHE A 258 0.14 12.68 -3.77
C PHE A 258 -1.06 12.31 -4.64
N SER A 259 -1.30 11.02 -4.82
CA SER A 259 -2.59 10.51 -5.29
C SER A 259 -3.19 9.56 -4.27
N PHE A 260 -4.31 9.96 -3.67
CA PHE A 260 -5.04 9.19 -2.67
C PHE A 260 -6.34 8.64 -3.24
N GLN A 261 -6.52 7.32 -3.23
CA GLN A 261 -7.80 6.69 -3.59
C GLN A 261 -8.29 5.83 -2.42
N LEU A 262 -9.39 6.27 -1.80
CA LEU A 262 -9.95 5.69 -0.57
C LEU A 262 -11.27 4.98 -0.88
N PHE A 263 -11.38 3.71 -0.50
CA PHE A 263 -12.57 2.90 -0.70
C PHE A 263 -13.01 2.23 0.60
N GLU A 264 -14.33 2.13 0.80
CA GLU A 264 -14.90 1.20 1.77
C GLU A 264 -14.79 -0.23 1.20
N TYR A 265 -14.48 -1.21 2.04
CA TYR A 265 -14.45 -2.61 1.65
C TYR A 265 -15.22 -3.49 2.65
N ASP A 266 -15.70 -4.63 2.14
CA ASP A 266 -16.23 -5.72 2.95
C ASP A 266 -15.14 -6.78 3.17
N THR A 267 -14.97 -7.21 4.41
CA THR A 267 -13.95 -8.20 4.78
C THR A 267 -14.22 -9.55 4.13
N ASP A 268 -15.49 -9.88 3.89
CA ASP A 268 -15.88 -11.13 3.24
C ASP A 268 -15.46 -11.14 1.75
N ASN A 269 -15.32 -9.97 1.12
CA ASN A 269 -14.95 -9.86 -0.29
C ASN A 269 -13.49 -10.25 -0.53
N ILE A 270 -12.56 -9.78 0.31
CA ILE A 270 -11.15 -10.16 0.21
C ILE A 270 -10.95 -11.66 0.48
N GLU A 271 -11.65 -12.21 1.48
CA GLU A 271 -11.63 -13.65 1.76
C GLU A 271 -12.08 -14.43 0.52
N LYS A 272 -13.25 -14.09 -0.04
CA LYS A 272 -13.80 -14.71 -1.25
C LYS A 272 -12.82 -14.65 -2.42
N ASN A 273 -12.22 -13.49 -2.69
CA ASN A 273 -11.28 -13.33 -3.80
C ASN A 273 -10.05 -14.22 -3.62
N ILE A 274 -9.51 -14.31 -2.42
CA ILE A 274 -8.33 -15.15 -2.15
C ILE A 274 -8.65 -16.65 -2.24
N GLU A 275 -9.80 -17.09 -1.75
CA GLU A 275 -10.21 -18.49 -1.87
C GLU A 275 -10.41 -18.90 -3.34
N ILE A 276 -10.99 -18.01 -4.17
CA ILE A 276 -11.08 -18.26 -5.63
C ILE A 276 -9.68 -18.34 -6.25
N ILE A 277 -8.78 -17.42 -5.92
CA ILE A 277 -7.39 -17.43 -6.42
C ILE A 277 -6.67 -18.72 -6.03
N LYS A 278 -6.78 -19.18 -4.78
CA LYS A 278 -6.22 -20.46 -4.33
C LYS A 278 -6.75 -21.62 -5.17
N SER A 279 -8.05 -21.64 -5.46
CA SER A 279 -8.66 -22.64 -6.34
C SER A 279 -8.17 -22.57 -7.79
N LEU A 280 -7.95 -21.36 -8.33
CA LEU A 280 -7.41 -21.17 -9.69
C LEU A 280 -5.94 -21.60 -9.82
N CYS A 281 -5.19 -21.50 -8.71
CA CYS A 281 -3.75 -21.76 -8.66
C CYS A 281 -3.37 -23.17 -8.21
N SER A 282 -4.34 -23.94 -7.72
CA SER A 282 -4.20 -25.39 -7.46
C SER A 282 -4.04 -26.19 -8.75
#